data_AF-A0A543ISM1-F1
#
_entry.id   AF-A0A543ISM1-F1
#
_cell.length_a   1.000
_cell.length_b   1.000
_cell.length_c   1.000
_cell.angle_alpha   90.00
_cell.angle_beta   90.00
_cell.angle_gamma   90.00
#
_symmetry.space_group_name_H-M   'P 1'
#
loop_
_entity.id
_entity.type
_entity.pdbx_description
1 polymer ?
#
loop_
_entity_poly.entity_id
_entity_poly.type
_entity_poly.pdbx_seq_one_letter_code
_entity_poly.pdbx_strand_id
1 'polypeptide(L)'
;MRYRGRGFGHRPGHVGFGRVRSVPAPDVAALLIELERSDPATADAARLAVDWLTGGRPLATIAQIDVCDFLWYTLPVRIEATDEERLRIAHALGRLLRLGGMPRYAALCLSGTTARILRTYRRAGEEAGLAACQRALEATGVLPPDVPELTWSTIMGPEESAAHTACSAALELAIVSGELTPGADRARARLTARWLLTPRPELGGDNWLQRVHGERLNRWVLGRGAARRALAQPYEVRLHAPVPPPDGDHLEPLRWLLELGVSGVPLTRRHNLARAVAIEAAERFGWRARGGRVPRAEADVPELVTLHGIARGELRALRRTGARLVITNEGRRLLDDPGAMWDAATAALTAPEDGGSDATMHEIALMILAEGRPLRDGELTARVAEVAAVDDRRPYGGADASPAATHGPQASRLLDRLRRRLDAFGLRARQRSGAEQLTPAGQAAALAALRAHALRPRRYITPR
;
A
#
# COMPACT_ATOMS: atom_id res chain seq x y z
N MET A 1 14.52 -40.33 16.60
CA MET A 1 13.85 -39.38 17.52
C MET A 1 12.69 -38.74 16.76
N ARG A 2 11.45 -39.03 17.14
CA ARG A 2 10.23 -38.74 16.34
C ARG A 2 9.84 -37.27 16.44
N TYR A 3 9.81 -36.54 15.32
CA TYR A 3 9.30 -35.17 15.26
C TYR A 3 7.82 -35.19 14.85
N ARG A 4 6.93 -34.66 15.71
CA ARG A 4 5.50 -34.46 15.45
C ARG A 4 5.29 -33.03 14.96
N GLY A 5 5.11 -32.85 13.65
CA GLY A 5 4.59 -31.59 13.08
C GLY A 5 3.08 -31.51 13.28
N ARG A 6 2.60 -30.48 13.98
CA ARG A 6 1.17 -30.15 14.05
C ARG A 6 0.76 -29.48 12.74
N GLY A 7 -0.15 -30.11 12.01
CA GLY A 7 -0.73 -29.56 10.78
C GLY A 7 -1.64 -28.38 11.06
N PHE A 8 -1.51 -27.33 10.25
CA PHE A 8 -2.54 -26.34 10.02
C PHE A 8 -3.08 -26.55 8.62
N GLY A 9 -4.25 -27.19 8.54
CA GLY A 9 -5.00 -27.36 7.29
C GLY A 9 -5.92 -26.17 7.06
N HIS A 10 -5.69 -25.46 5.95
CA HIS A 10 -6.72 -24.65 5.32
C HIS A 10 -6.65 -24.85 3.80
N ARG A 11 -7.76 -25.35 3.24
CA ARG A 11 -7.96 -25.58 1.80
C ARG A 11 -8.38 -24.28 1.12
N PRO A 12 -7.68 -23.84 0.07
CA PRO A 12 -8.29 -23.08 -1.02
C PRO A 12 -8.64 -24.01 -2.19
N GLY A 13 -9.78 -23.74 -2.83
CA GLY A 13 -10.35 -24.53 -3.91
C GLY A 13 -9.47 -24.61 -5.16
N HIS A 14 -9.62 -25.71 -5.89
CA HIS A 14 -8.92 -26.01 -7.14
C HIS A 14 -9.14 -24.96 -8.22
N VAL A 15 -8.04 -24.48 -8.80
CA VAL A 15 -8.02 -23.74 -10.07
C VAL A 15 -7.83 -24.75 -11.20
N GLY A 16 -8.85 -24.94 -12.04
CA GLY A 16 -8.79 -25.81 -13.21
C GLY A 16 -8.50 -25.01 -14.47
N PHE A 17 -7.35 -25.23 -15.10
CA PHE A 17 -7.05 -24.69 -16.43
C PHE A 17 -7.80 -25.47 -17.52
N GLY A 18 -8.31 -24.75 -18.51
CA GLY A 18 -9.01 -25.29 -19.67
C GLY A 18 -8.17 -26.29 -20.48
N ARG A 19 -8.87 -27.27 -21.08
CA ARG A 19 -8.36 -28.46 -21.77
C ARG A 19 -7.28 -28.16 -22.82
N VAL A 20 -6.02 -28.28 -22.40
CA VAL A 20 -4.93 -28.86 -23.20
C VAL A 20 -4.70 -30.25 -22.62
N ARG A 21 -4.42 -31.29 -23.44
CA ARG A 21 -4.14 -32.66 -22.95
C ARG A 21 -3.12 -32.60 -21.81
N SER A 22 -3.60 -32.73 -20.58
CA SER A 22 -2.76 -32.59 -19.38
C SER A 22 -1.94 -33.86 -19.21
N VAL A 23 -0.62 -33.72 -19.30
CA VAL A 23 0.27 -34.68 -18.65
C VAL A 23 -0.19 -34.76 -17.19
N PRO A 24 -0.40 -35.97 -16.61
CA PRO A 24 -0.80 -36.07 -15.22
C PRO A 24 0.20 -35.31 -14.36
N ALA A 25 -0.29 -34.51 -13.41
CA ALA A 25 0.58 -33.74 -12.53
C ALA A 25 1.56 -34.69 -11.82
N PRO A 26 2.86 -34.34 -11.75
CA PRO A 26 3.85 -35.21 -11.12
C PRO A 26 3.48 -35.49 -9.67
N ASP A 27 3.34 -36.77 -9.34
CA ASP A 27 3.09 -37.22 -7.97
C ASP A 27 4.41 -37.18 -7.18
N VAL A 28 4.49 -36.27 -6.21
CA VAL A 28 5.67 -36.06 -5.37
C VAL A 28 6.05 -37.34 -4.62
N ALA A 29 5.07 -38.13 -4.15
CA ALA A 29 5.36 -39.37 -3.43
C ALA A 29 6.02 -40.40 -4.34
N ALA A 30 5.51 -40.56 -5.57
CA ALA A 30 6.10 -41.45 -6.57
C ALA A 30 7.51 -41.00 -6.97
N LEU A 31 7.72 -39.70 -7.19
CA LEU A 31 9.03 -39.15 -7.52
C LEU A 31 10.05 -39.34 -6.39
N LEU A 32 9.64 -39.18 -5.13
CA LEU A 32 10.51 -39.42 -3.97
C LEU A 32 10.86 -40.90 -3.84
N ILE A 33 9.93 -41.82 -4.08
CA ILE A 33 10.20 -43.27 -4.09
C ILE A 33 11.22 -43.60 -5.18
N GLU A 34 11.05 -43.05 -6.38
CA GLU A 34 11.99 -43.27 -7.48
C GLU A 34 13.37 -42.68 -7.18
N LEU A 35 13.42 -41.48 -6.60
CA LEU A 35 14.67 -40.87 -6.16
C LEU A 35 15.35 -41.71 -5.07
N GLU A 36 14.61 -42.20 -4.08
CA GLU A 36 15.11 -43.08 -3.01
C GLU A 36 15.68 -44.40 -3.56
N ARG A 37 15.06 -44.97 -4.60
CA ARG A 37 15.58 -46.17 -5.29
C ARG A 37 16.88 -45.91 -6.04
N SER A 38 17.04 -44.71 -6.62
CA SER A 38 18.21 -44.35 -7.43
C SER A 38 19.37 -43.76 -6.62
N ASP A 39 19.07 -43.01 -5.56
CA ASP A 39 20.02 -42.32 -4.70
C ASP A 39 19.39 -42.05 -3.30
N PRO A 40 19.52 -43.00 -2.37
CA PRO A 40 18.94 -42.88 -1.04
C PRO A 40 19.44 -41.65 -0.26
N ALA A 41 20.71 -41.27 -0.42
CA ALA A 41 21.32 -40.16 0.31
C ALA A 41 20.73 -38.79 -0.11
N THR A 42 20.19 -38.70 -1.32
CA THR A 42 19.57 -37.49 -1.87
C THR A 42 18.09 -37.36 -1.50
N ALA A 43 17.39 -38.46 -1.25
CA ALA A 43 15.94 -38.50 -1.08
C ALA A 43 15.45 -37.68 0.13
N ASP A 44 16.12 -37.76 1.28
CA ASP A 44 15.73 -37.01 2.48
C ASP A 44 15.87 -35.49 2.29
N ALA A 45 16.95 -35.06 1.63
CA ALA A 45 17.18 -33.65 1.33
C ALA A 45 16.15 -33.11 0.32
N ALA A 46 15.76 -33.93 -0.68
CA ALA A 46 14.71 -33.58 -1.63
C ALA A 46 13.33 -33.52 -0.95
N ARG A 47 13.04 -34.43 -0.01
CA ARG A 47 11.80 -34.44 0.77
C ARG A 47 11.66 -33.17 1.60
N LEU A 48 12.71 -32.80 2.36
CA LEU A 48 12.75 -31.55 3.10
C LEU A 48 12.49 -30.35 2.18
N ALA A 49 13.17 -30.29 1.04
CA ALA A 49 13.03 -29.17 0.11
C ALA A 49 11.62 -29.05 -0.47
N VAL A 50 11.03 -30.16 -0.94
CA VAL A 50 9.70 -30.13 -1.58
C VAL A 50 8.60 -29.84 -0.57
N ASP A 51 8.74 -30.30 0.68
CA ASP A 51 7.79 -30.00 1.76
C ASP A 51 7.74 -28.50 2.05
N TRP A 52 8.92 -27.84 2.16
CA TRP A 52 9.01 -26.39 2.33
C TRP A 52 8.50 -25.62 1.11
N LEU A 53 8.86 -26.06 -0.11
CA LEU A 53 8.49 -25.38 -1.35
C LEU A 53 6.98 -25.42 -1.61
N THR A 54 6.34 -26.57 -1.38
CA THR A 54 4.95 -26.77 -1.75
C THR A 54 3.98 -26.49 -0.61
N GLY A 55 4.39 -26.68 0.65
CA GLY A 55 3.49 -26.69 1.80
C GLY A 55 2.40 -27.76 1.67
N GLY A 56 2.68 -28.87 0.97
CA GLY A 56 1.72 -29.95 0.68
C GLY A 56 0.83 -29.71 -0.55
N ARG A 57 1.03 -28.61 -1.29
CA ARG A 57 0.33 -28.38 -2.58
C ARG A 57 0.93 -29.26 -3.69
N PRO A 58 0.17 -29.58 -4.75
CA PRO A 58 0.71 -30.32 -5.88
C PRO A 58 1.88 -29.60 -6.53
N LEU A 59 2.90 -30.33 -6.97
CA LEU A 59 4.09 -29.75 -7.62
C LEU A 59 3.73 -28.96 -8.89
N ALA A 60 2.62 -29.30 -9.56
CA ALA A 60 2.14 -28.57 -10.73
C ALA A 60 1.67 -27.12 -10.44
N THR A 61 1.50 -26.73 -9.17
CA THR A 61 1.06 -25.38 -8.80
C THR A 61 2.22 -24.43 -8.52
N ILE A 62 3.47 -24.88 -8.58
CA ILE A 62 4.63 -24.03 -8.30
C ILE A 62 5.00 -23.19 -9.52
N ALA A 63 5.38 -21.94 -9.27
CA ALA A 63 5.97 -21.04 -10.24
C ALA A 63 7.47 -20.86 -9.97
N GLN A 64 8.20 -20.26 -10.92
CA GLN A 64 9.61 -19.92 -10.75
C GLN A 64 9.88 -19.09 -9.49
N ILE A 65 8.97 -18.18 -9.13
CA ILE A 65 9.12 -17.36 -7.92
C ILE A 65 9.16 -18.20 -6.64
N ASP A 66 8.37 -19.28 -6.56
CA ASP A 66 8.35 -20.17 -5.40
C ASP A 66 9.71 -20.88 -5.25
N VAL A 67 10.26 -21.35 -6.38
CA VAL A 67 11.57 -22.02 -6.41
C VAL A 67 12.69 -21.06 -6.05
N CYS A 68 12.66 -19.83 -6.58
CA CYS A 68 13.64 -18.81 -6.24
C CYS A 68 13.55 -18.36 -4.78
N ASP A 69 12.34 -18.13 -4.24
CA ASP A 69 12.15 -17.78 -2.83
C ASP A 69 12.64 -18.89 -1.90
N PHE A 70 12.33 -20.16 -2.24
CA PHE A 70 12.85 -21.30 -1.49
C PHE A 70 14.39 -21.32 -1.50
N LEU A 71 15.01 -21.30 -2.68
CA LEU A 71 16.45 -21.47 -2.84
C LEU A 71 17.25 -20.28 -2.28
N TRP A 72 16.77 -19.06 -2.48
CA TRP A 72 17.55 -17.84 -2.28
C TRP A 72 17.20 -17.10 -0.98
N TYR A 73 16.06 -17.40 -0.36
CA TYR A 73 15.65 -16.81 0.92
C TYR A 73 15.36 -17.87 1.98
N THR A 74 14.40 -18.78 1.76
CA THR A 74 13.97 -19.73 2.81
C THR A 74 15.08 -20.68 3.23
N LEU A 75 15.78 -21.29 2.26
CA LEU A 75 16.88 -22.21 2.53
C LEU A 75 18.02 -21.56 3.34
N PRO A 76 18.55 -20.39 2.96
CA PRO A 76 19.63 -19.78 3.74
C PRO A 76 19.20 -19.13 5.06
N VAL A 77 17.95 -18.67 5.20
CA VAL A 77 17.49 -17.89 6.35
C VAL A 77 16.70 -18.72 7.37
N ARG A 78 15.89 -19.68 6.92
CA ARG A 78 14.94 -20.42 7.79
C ARG A 78 15.35 -21.85 8.07
N ILE A 79 16.23 -22.44 7.26
CA ILE A 79 16.69 -23.82 7.43
C ILE A 79 18.08 -23.80 8.07
N GLU A 80 18.17 -24.37 9.27
CA GLU A 80 19.43 -24.62 9.95
C GLU A 80 20.17 -25.75 9.23
N ALA A 81 21.19 -25.39 8.46
CA ALA A 81 22.00 -26.30 7.67
C ALA A 81 23.37 -25.66 7.40
N THR A 82 24.42 -26.47 7.37
CA THR A 82 25.76 -26.08 6.91
C THR A 82 25.75 -25.72 5.43
N ASP A 83 26.81 -25.07 4.94
CA ASP A 83 26.88 -24.64 3.54
C ASP A 83 26.82 -25.81 2.55
N GLU A 84 27.51 -26.91 2.88
CA GLU A 84 27.50 -28.13 2.08
C GLU A 84 26.12 -28.77 2.09
N GLU A 85 25.41 -28.74 3.23
CA GLU A 85 24.02 -29.20 3.33
C GLU A 85 23.08 -28.34 2.49
N ARG A 86 23.20 -27.02 2.53
CA ARG A 86 22.36 -26.12 1.72
C ARG A 86 22.53 -26.41 0.22
N LEU A 87 23.77 -26.58 -0.25
CA LEU A 87 24.03 -26.96 -1.64
C LEU A 87 23.50 -28.36 -1.96
N ARG A 88 23.65 -29.33 -1.05
CA ARG A 88 23.07 -30.67 -1.21
C ARG A 88 21.55 -30.62 -1.31
N ILE A 89 20.86 -29.84 -0.47
CA ILE A 89 19.41 -29.63 -0.50
C ILE A 89 18.97 -29.02 -1.84
N ALA A 90 19.66 -27.95 -2.29
CA ALA A 90 19.39 -27.34 -3.58
C ALA A 90 19.56 -28.35 -4.73
N HIS A 91 20.66 -29.10 -4.77
CA HIS A 91 20.90 -30.11 -5.80
C HIS A 91 19.88 -31.25 -5.76
N ALA A 92 19.50 -31.72 -4.57
CA ALA A 92 18.50 -32.75 -4.37
C ALA A 92 17.12 -32.32 -4.91
N LEU A 93 16.70 -31.09 -4.61
CA LEU A 93 15.50 -30.50 -5.19
C LEU A 93 15.59 -30.44 -6.71
N GLY A 94 16.74 -30.02 -7.26
CA GLY A 94 16.95 -29.96 -8.70
C GLY A 94 16.81 -31.32 -9.39
N ARG A 95 17.27 -32.40 -8.76
CA ARG A 95 17.09 -33.77 -9.26
C ARG A 95 15.63 -34.20 -9.23
N LEU A 96 14.93 -33.95 -8.12
CA LEU A 96 13.50 -34.26 -8.00
C LEU A 96 12.67 -33.54 -9.07
N LEU A 97 12.92 -32.24 -9.26
CA LEU A 97 12.23 -31.43 -10.27
C LEU A 97 12.53 -31.92 -11.70
N ARG A 98 13.77 -32.36 -11.97
CA ARG A 98 14.12 -32.95 -13.27
C ARG A 98 13.38 -34.26 -13.52
N LEU A 99 13.29 -35.14 -12.52
CA LEU A 99 12.49 -36.38 -12.60
C LEU A 99 11.01 -36.07 -12.82
N GLY A 100 10.49 -35.02 -12.17
CA GLY A 100 9.13 -34.52 -12.35
C GLY A 100 8.87 -33.76 -13.66
N GLY A 101 9.81 -33.75 -14.61
CA GLY A 101 9.62 -33.10 -15.91
C GLY A 101 9.68 -31.57 -15.87
N MET A 102 10.33 -30.98 -14.86
CA MET A 102 10.47 -29.53 -14.65
C MET A 102 11.94 -29.07 -14.82
N PRO A 103 12.55 -29.25 -16.02
CA PRO A 103 13.98 -28.99 -16.22
C PRO A 103 14.36 -27.53 -16.03
N ARG A 104 13.45 -26.57 -16.28
CA ARG A 104 13.68 -25.13 -16.05
C ARG A 104 13.89 -24.84 -14.57
N TYR A 105 13.03 -25.36 -13.70
CA TYR A 105 13.17 -25.18 -12.26
C TYR A 105 14.39 -25.94 -11.72
N ALA A 106 14.65 -27.15 -12.22
CA ALA A 106 15.86 -27.89 -11.91
C ALA A 106 17.14 -27.12 -12.26
N ALA A 107 17.14 -26.36 -13.37
CA ALA A 107 18.28 -25.53 -13.76
C ALA A 107 18.55 -24.39 -12.77
N LEU A 108 17.51 -23.82 -12.14
CA LEU A 108 17.68 -22.80 -11.10
C LEU A 108 18.38 -23.39 -9.87
N CYS A 109 17.96 -24.57 -9.43
CA CYS A 109 18.58 -25.30 -8.32
C CYS A 109 20.07 -25.55 -8.53
N LEU A 110 20.47 -25.86 -9.77
CA LEU A 110 21.85 -26.17 -10.16
C LEU A 110 22.63 -24.95 -10.67
N SER A 111 22.04 -23.75 -10.63
CA SER A 111 22.63 -22.56 -11.25
C SER A 111 23.80 -22.00 -10.45
N GLY A 112 24.77 -21.41 -11.19
CA GLY A 112 25.84 -20.62 -10.57
C GLY A 112 25.34 -19.40 -9.80
N THR A 113 24.12 -18.92 -10.09
CA THR A 113 23.44 -17.86 -9.33
C THR A 113 23.06 -18.34 -7.93
N THR A 114 22.39 -19.49 -7.83
CA THR A 114 22.04 -20.12 -6.53
C THR A 114 23.28 -20.36 -5.67
N ALA A 115 24.32 -20.98 -6.24
CA ALA A 115 25.57 -21.23 -5.52
C ALA A 115 26.26 -19.93 -5.04
N ARG A 116 26.17 -18.85 -5.83
CA ARG A 116 26.73 -17.54 -5.47
C ARG A 116 25.96 -16.88 -4.34
N ILE A 117 24.63 -16.90 -4.38
CA ILE A 117 23.78 -16.29 -3.33
C ILE A 117 24.03 -17.00 -2.00
N LEU A 118 23.96 -18.34 -1.98
CA LEU A 118 24.24 -19.12 -0.77
C LEU A 118 25.64 -18.83 -0.22
N ARG A 119 26.63 -18.69 -1.10
CA ARG A 119 28.00 -18.29 -0.72
C ARG A 119 28.07 -16.87 -0.17
N THR A 120 27.26 -15.94 -0.67
CA THR A 120 27.22 -14.56 -0.18
C THR A 120 26.67 -14.49 1.23
N TYR A 121 25.56 -15.19 1.53
CA TYR A 121 25.05 -15.33 2.91
C TYR A 121 26.14 -15.75 3.88
N ARG A 122 26.93 -16.74 3.48
CA ARG A 122 28.04 -17.24 4.28
C ARG A 122 29.17 -16.22 4.47
N ARG A 123 29.64 -15.60 3.38
CA ARG A 123 30.88 -14.80 3.40
C ARG A 123 30.68 -13.36 3.85
N ALA A 124 29.52 -12.79 3.55
CA ALA A 124 29.25 -11.36 3.72
C ALA A 124 28.05 -11.10 4.64
N GLY A 125 27.46 -12.16 5.22
CA GLY A 125 26.35 -12.07 6.15
C GLY A 125 24.98 -11.98 5.48
N GLU A 126 23.95 -11.96 6.33
CA GLU A 126 22.55 -12.02 5.93
C GLU A 126 22.13 -10.84 5.05
N GLU A 127 22.52 -9.61 5.41
CA GLU A 127 22.16 -8.39 4.67
C GLU A 127 22.68 -8.42 3.23
N ALA A 128 23.95 -8.78 3.04
CA ALA A 128 24.54 -8.93 1.71
C ALA A 128 23.91 -10.08 0.92
N GLY A 129 23.54 -11.17 1.61
CA GLY A 129 22.81 -12.30 1.05
C GLY A 129 21.42 -11.90 0.55
N LEU A 130 20.64 -11.19 1.37
CA LEU A 130 19.32 -10.65 1.02
C LEU A 130 19.40 -9.69 -0.16
N ALA A 131 20.40 -8.79 -0.17
CA ALA A 131 20.61 -7.89 -1.30
C ALA A 131 20.98 -8.65 -2.59
N ALA A 132 21.75 -9.74 -2.49
CA ALA A 132 22.05 -10.59 -3.64
C ALA A 132 20.84 -11.39 -4.13
N CYS A 133 20.01 -11.89 -3.21
CA CYS A 133 18.73 -12.53 -3.49
C CYS A 133 17.80 -11.59 -4.25
N GLN A 134 17.58 -10.37 -3.73
CA GLN A 134 16.70 -9.37 -4.35
C GLN A 134 17.13 -9.03 -5.79
N ARG A 135 18.43 -8.76 -6.01
CA ARG A 135 18.96 -8.50 -7.36
C ARG A 135 18.76 -9.67 -8.31
N ALA A 136 18.94 -10.90 -7.82
CA ALA A 136 18.76 -12.10 -8.64
C ALA A 136 17.28 -12.32 -8.99
N LEU A 137 16.37 -12.08 -8.03
CA LEU A 137 14.92 -12.13 -8.26
C LEU A 137 14.49 -11.09 -9.30
N GLU A 138 14.93 -9.84 -9.17
CA GLU A 138 14.63 -8.79 -10.16
C GLU A 138 15.11 -9.19 -11.57
N ALA A 139 16.31 -9.76 -11.68
CA ALA A 139 16.88 -10.20 -12.95
C ALA A 139 16.10 -11.33 -13.64
N THR A 140 15.27 -12.09 -12.90
CA THR A 140 14.40 -13.11 -13.52
C THR A 140 13.28 -12.51 -14.37
N GLY A 141 12.88 -11.25 -14.09
CA GLY A 141 11.73 -10.61 -14.69
C GLY A 141 10.37 -11.11 -14.20
N VAL A 142 10.31 -12.18 -13.37
CA VAL A 142 9.04 -12.78 -12.93
C VAL A 142 8.44 -12.09 -11.71
N LEU A 143 9.16 -11.17 -11.06
CA LEU A 143 8.60 -10.34 -9.99
C LEU A 143 7.56 -9.35 -10.57
N PRO A 144 6.29 -9.41 -10.14
CA PRO A 144 5.29 -8.42 -10.50
C PRO A 144 5.73 -7.01 -10.08
N PRO A 145 5.91 -6.06 -11.03
CA PRO A 145 6.13 -4.66 -10.66
C PRO A 145 4.87 -4.05 -10.05
N ASP A 146 5.04 -2.95 -9.32
CA ASP A 146 3.94 -2.07 -8.94
C ASP A 146 3.24 -1.50 -10.19
N VAL A 147 1.94 -1.28 -10.07
CA VAL A 147 1.09 -0.68 -11.11
C VAL A 147 0.30 0.49 -10.50
N PRO A 148 -0.24 1.42 -11.31
CA PRO A 148 -0.99 2.57 -10.78
C PRO A 148 -2.12 2.18 -9.83
N GLU A 149 -2.77 1.04 -10.07
CA GLU A 149 -3.88 0.54 -9.27
C GLU A 149 -3.44 -0.15 -7.97
N LEU A 150 -2.19 -0.64 -7.90
CA LEU A 150 -1.70 -1.44 -6.78
C LEU A 150 -0.18 -1.30 -6.60
N THR A 151 0.20 -0.82 -5.42
CA THR A 151 1.54 -1.00 -4.87
C THR A 151 1.56 -2.23 -3.98
N TRP A 152 2.51 -3.14 -4.18
CA TRP A 152 2.67 -4.36 -3.41
C TRP A 152 3.16 -4.07 -1.98
N SER A 153 2.60 -4.78 -1.01
CA SER A 153 3.03 -4.76 0.39
C SER A 153 4.35 -5.52 0.54
N THR A 154 5.22 -5.07 1.44
CA THR A 154 6.33 -5.91 1.91
C THR A 154 5.84 -7.01 2.86
N ILE A 155 4.65 -6.85 3.45
CA ILE A 155 3.98 -7.84 4.31
C ILE A 155 2.58 -8.12 3.74
N MET A 156 2.53 -9.05 2.79
CA MET A 156 1.31 -9.47 2.12
C MET A 156 0.47 -10.37 3.03
N GLY A 157 -0.86 -10.25 2.96
CA GLY A 157 -1.75 -11.30 3.49
C GLY A 157 -2.00 -12.39 2.44
N PRO A 158 -2.82 -13.40 2.77
CA PRO A 158 -3.09 -14.53 1.88
C PRO A 158 -3.59 -14.15 0.47
N GLU A 159 -4.53 -13.21 0.35
CA GLU A 159 -5.09 -12.80 -0.95
C GLU A 159 -4.07 -12.02 -1.76
N GLU A 160 -3.32 -11.12 -1.12
CA GLU A 160 -2.27 -10.34 -1.79
C GLU A 160 -1.11 -11.23 -2.24
N SER A 161 -0.70 -12.19 -1.40
CA SER A 161 0.32 -13.18 -1.75
C SER A 161 -0.13 -14.09 -2.91
N ALA A 162 -1.39 -14.56 -2.90
CA ALA A 162 -1.95 -15.35 -3.98
C ALA A 162 -2.00 -14.56 -5.30
N ALA A 163 -2.43 -13.30 -5.26
CA ALA A 163 -2.42 -12.41 -6.42
C ALA A 163 -0.99 -12.18 -6.96
N HIS A 164 -0.02 -11.98 -6.07
CA HIS A 164 1.38 -11.79 -6.43
C HIS A 164 1.95 -13.04 -7.13
N THR A 165 1.74 -14.24 -6.56
CA THR A 165 2.15 -15.50 -7.19
C THR A 165 1.45 -15.72 -8.54
N ALA A 166 0.15 -15.42 -8.64
CA ALA A 166 -0.60 -15.55 -9.89
C ALA A 166 -0.09 -14.61 -10.99
N CYS A 167 0.26 -13.36 -10.65
CA CYS A 167 0.88 -12.42 -11.58
C CYS A 167 2.29 -12.87 -11.97
N SER A 168 3.05 -13.42 -11.02
CA SER A 168 4.39 -13.94 -11.27
C SER A 168 4.38 -15.12 -12.25
N ALA A 169 3.44 -16.06 -12.08
CA ALA A 169 3.26 -17.18 -13.01
C ALA A 169 2.87 -16.71 -14.42
N ALA A 170 2.05 -15.66 -14.54
CA ALA A 170 1.70 -15.08 -15.83
C ALA A 170 2.90 -14.39 -16.52
N LEU A 171 3.71 -13.65 -15.76
CA LEU A 171 4.96 -13.07 -16.25
C LEU A 171 5.93 -14.15 -16.70
N GLU A 172 6.08 -15.22 -15.92
CA GLU A 172 6.89 -16.37 -16.29
C GLU A 172 6.43 -16.98 -17.61
N LEU A 173 5.13 -17.28 -17.75
CA LEU A 173 4.59 -17.87 -18.97
C LEU A 173 4.86 -16.99 -20.20
N ALA A 174 4.68 -15.67 -20.07
CA ALA A 174 4.96 -14.72 -21.14
C ALA A 174 6.46 -14.67 -21.49
N ILE A 175 7.35 -14.81 -20.49
CA ILE A 175 8.80 -14.89 -20.72
C ILE A 175 9.19 -16.19 -21.41
N VAL A 176 8.64 -17.32 -20.96
CA VAL A 176 8.94 -18.65 -21.51
C VAL A 176 8.43 -18.80 -22.94
N SER A 177 7.27 -18.23 -23.25
CA SER A 177 6.70 -18.22 -24.60
C SER A 177 7.38 -17.24 -25.56
N GLY A 178 8.27 -16.37 -25.06
CA GLY A 178 8.94 -15.34 -25.86
C GLY A 178 8.09 -14.10 -26.14
N GLU A 179 6.89 -14.00 -25.58
CA GLU A 179 6.02 -12.83 -25.68
C GLU A 179 6.56 -11.62 -24.91
N LEU A 180 7.39 -11.88 -23.89
CA LEU A 180 7.94 -10.86 -23.00
C LEU A 180 9.43 -11.11 -22.75
N THR A 181 10.23 -10.05 -22.73
CA THR A 181 11.61 -10.12 -22.24
C THR A 181 11.69 -9.72 -20.77
N PRO A 182 12.55 -10.34 -19.94
CA PRO A 182 12.63 -10.04 -18.50
C PRO A 182 12.85 -8.56 -18.16
N GLY A 183 13.58 -7.82 -19.00
CA GLY A 183 13.89 -6.39 -18.79
C GLY A 183 12.84 -5.41 -19.36
N ALA A 184 11.73 -5.88 -19.93
CA ALA A 184 10.73 -5.01 -20.55
C ALA A 184 9.74 -4.43 -19.52
N ASP A 185 10.22 -3.59 -18.59
CA ASP A 185 9.46 -3.10 -17.42
C ASP A 185 8.06 -2.58 -17.73
N ARG A 186 7.90 -1.78 -18.78
CA ARG A 186 6.59 -1.24 -19.18
C ARG A 186 5.62 -2.33 -19.64
N ALA A 187 6.12 -3.34 -20.37
CA ALA A 187 5.30 -4.46 -20.82
C ALA A 187 4.93 -5.37 -19.64
N ARG A 188 5.86 -5.58 -18.70
CA ARG A 188 5.60 -6.31 -17.44
C ARG A 188 4.52 -5.63 -16.62
N ALA A 189 4.62 -4.32 -16.40
CA ALA A 189 3.60 -3.55 -15.67
C ALA A 189 2.22 -3.64 -16.33
N ARG A 190 2.15 -3.55 -17.66
CA ARG A 190 0.89 -3.72 -18.40
C ARG A 190 0.31 -5.12 -18.24
N LEU A 191 1.13 -6.17 -18.29
CA LEU A 191 0.68 -7.55 -18.09
C LEU A 191 0.17 -7.75 -16.65
N THR A 192 0.91 -7.27 -15.66
CA THR A 192 0.51 -7.32 -14.24
C THR A 192 -0.82 -6.61 -14.03
N ALA A 193 -0.98 -5.36 -14.51
CA ALA A 193 -2.23 -4.61 -14.38
C ALA A 193 -3.40 -5.36 -15.03
N ARG A 194 -3.22 -5.88 -16.25
CA ARG A 194 -4.24 -6.69 -16.93
C ARG A 194 -4.62 -7.92 -16.11
N TRP A 195 -3.64 -8.62 -15.55
CA TRP A 195 -3.89 -9.84 -14.77
C TRP A 195 -4.61 -9.57 -13.46
N LEU A 196 -4.34 -8.40 -12.84
CA LEU A 196 -4.99 -7.91 -11.63
C LEU A 196 -6.45 -7.50 -11.87
N LEU A 197 -6.73 -6.89 -13.01
CA LEU A 197 -8.03 -6.29 -13.34
C LEU A 197 -9.01 -7.23 -14.03
N THR A 198 -8.53 -8.31 -14.65
CA THR A 198 -9.38 -9.25 -15.40
C THR A 198 -10.28 -10.06 -14.44
N PRO A 199 -11.61 -10.03 -14.61
CA PRO A 199 -12.54 -10.88 -13.86
C PRO A 199 -12.25 -12.37 -14.03
N ARG A 200 -12.41 -13.15 -12.95
CA ARG A 200 -12.03 -14.56 -12.89
C ARG A 200 -13.17 -15.43 -12.37
N PRO A 201 -13.62 -16.45 -13.13
CA PRO A 201 -14.63 -17.40 -12.66
C PRO A 201 -14.22 -18.11 -11.37
N GLU A 202 -12.93 -18.47 -11.22
CA GLU A 202 -12.40 -19.13 -10.03
C GLU A 202 -12.43 -18.25 -8.77
N LEU A 203 -12.59 -16.94 -8.94
CA LEU A 203 -12.78 -15.96 -7.85
C LEU A 203 -14.24 -15.53 -7.71
N GLY A 204 -15.19 -16.25 -8.31
CA GLY A 204 -16.61 -15.90 -8.24
C GLY A 204 -17.00 -14.69 -9.10
N GLY A 205 -16.21 -14.36 -10.13
CA GLY A 205 -16.41 -13.19 -10.97
C GLY A 205 -15.61 -11.95 -10.54
N ASP A 206 -15.00 -11.98 -9.35
CA ASP A 206 -14.05 -10.95 -8.93
C ASP A 206 -12.74 -11.01 -9.73
N ASN A 207 -11.95 -9.95 -9.64
CA ASN A 207 -10.56 -9.90 -10.08
C ASN A 207 -9.60 -9.89 -8.88
N TRP A 208 -8.32 -10.13 -9.13
CA TRP A 208 -7.31 -10.17 -8.06
C TRP A 208 -7.20 -8.83 -7.31
N LEU A 209 -7.33 -7.69 -8.01
CA LEU A 209 -7.28 -6.39 -7.37
C LEU A 209 -8.38 -6.23 -6.30
N GLN A 210 -9.61 -6.68 -6.61
CA GLN A 210 -10.73 -6.66 -5.66
C GLN A 210 -10.45 -7.55 -4.45
N ARG A 211 -9.87 -8.74 -4.64
CA ARG A 211 -9.46 -9.62 -3.54
C ARG A 211 -8.42 -8.96 -2.62
N VAL A 212 -7.39 -8.35 -3.20
CA VAL A 212 -6.36 -7.63 -2.43
C VAL A 212 -6.97 -6.44 -1.67
N HIS A 213 -7.81 -5.64 -2.33
CA HIS A 213 -8.47 -4.51 -1.70
C HIS A 213 -9.42 -4.94 -0.58
N GLY A 214 -10.20 -6.00 -0.79
CA GLY A 214 -11.08 -6.57 0.22
C GLY A 214 -10.31 -7.06 1.45
N GLU A 215 -9.18 -7.74 1.24
CA GLU A 215 -8.32 -8.17 2.35
C GLU A 215 -7.72 -7.00 3.12
N ARG A 216 -7.17 -6.01 2.43
CA ARG A 216 -6.58 -4.81 3.05
C ARG A 216 -7.63 -4.04 3.84
N LEU A 217 -8.83 -3.85 3.26
CA LEU A 217 -9.94 -3.18 3.93
C LEU A 217 -10.43 -3.95 5.16
N ASN A 218 -10.68 -5.25 5.05
CA ASN A 218 -11.09 -6.08 6.19
C ASN A 218 -10.05 -6.01 7.31
N ARG A 219 -8.76 -6.12 6.98
CA ARG A 219 -7.69 -6.00 7.97
C ARG A 219 -7.61 -4.60 8.57
N TRP A 220 -7.84 -3.55 7.78
CA TRP A 220 -7.92 -2.18 8.26
C TRP A 220 -9.09 -2.04 9.25
N VAL A 221 -10.29 -2.53 8.95
CA VAL A 221 -11.44 -2.54 9.88
C VAL A 221 -11.11 -3.28 11.17
N LEU A 222 -10.50 -4.46 11.05
CA LEU A 222 -10.07 -5.30 12.19
C LEU A 222 -8.83 -4.79 12.93
N GLY A 223 -8.39 -3.56 12.66
CA GLY A 223 -7.26 -2.88 13.29
C GLY A 223 -7.24 -2.93 14.82
N ARG A 224 -6.13 -2.45 15.41
CA ARG A 224 -5.94 -2.48 16.86
C ARG A 224 -6.91 -1.52 17.55
N GLY A 225 -7.39 -1.92 18.72
CA GLY A 225 -8.29 -1.11 19.54
C GLY A 225 -9.77 -1.45 19.36
N ALA A 226 -10.48 -1.63 20.48
CA ALA A 226 -11.91 -1.98 20.43
C ALA A 226 -12.76 -0.75 20.06
N ALA A 227 -12.40 0.42 20.60
CA ALA A 227 -13.10 1.68 20.33
C ALA A 227 -12.92 2.12 18.88
N ARG A 228 -11.69 2.08 18.36
CA ARG A 228 -11.44 2.36 16.95
C ARG A 228 -12.10 1.36 16.02
N ARG A 229 -12.13 0.05 16.36
CA ARG A 229 -12.82 -0.96 15.54
C ARG A 229 -14.33 -0.70 15.44
N ALA A 230 -14.97 -0.32 16.54
CA ALA A 230 -16.39 0.06 16.55
C ALA A 230 -16.67 1.24 15.61
N LEU A 231 -15.75 2.23 15.54
CA LEU A 231 -15.87 3.33 14.58
C LEU A 231 -15.64 2.90 13.12
N ALA A 232 -14.75 1.95 12.87
CA ALA A 232 -14.40 1.51 11.52
C ALA A 232 -15.43 0.55 10.91
N GLN A 233 -16.16 -0.21 11.72
CA GLN A 233 -17.09 -1.25 11.25
C GLN A 233 -18.14 -0.75 10.24
N PRO A 234 -18.81 0.41 10.42
CA PRO A 234 -19.76 0.94 9.43
C PRO A 234 -19.12 1.27 8.07
N TYR A 235 -17.79 1.41 8.01
CA TYR A 235 -17.07 1.76 6.80
C TYR A 235 -16.66 0.56 5.95
N GLU A 236 -16.78 -0.67 6.45
CA GLU A 236 -16.41 -1.89 5.71
C GLU A 236 -17.11 -1.97 4.35
N VAL A 237 -18.44 -1.78 4.34
CA VAL A 237 -19.22 -1.80 3.10
C VAL A 237 -19.05 -0.49 2.32
N ARG A 238 -19.06 0.66 3.01
CA ARG A 238 -19.00 2.00 2.38
C ARG A 238 -17.71 2.22 1.61
N LEU A 239 -16.61 1.64 2.07
CA LEU A 239 -15.30 1.78 1.47
C LEU A 239 -14.92 0.61 0.59
N HIS A 240 -15.82 -0.35 0.28
CA HIS A 240 -15.48 -1.50 -0.57
C HIS A 240 -15.26 -1.07 -2.03
N ALA A 241 -16.13 -0.20 -2.54
CA ALA A 241 -16.04 0.39 -3.88
C ALA A 241 -15.25 1.71 -3.86
N PRO A 242 -14.67 2.14 -5.01
CA PRO A 242 -14.17 3.49 -5.17
C PRO A 242 -15.21 4.55 -4.79
N VAL A 243 -14.76 5.63 -4.16
CA VAL A 243 -15.63 6.76 -3.79
C VAL A 243 -15.54 7.78 -4.93
N PRO A 244 -16.56 7.91 -5.79
CA PRO A 244 -16.51 8.84 -6.91
C PRO A 244 -16.48 10.30 -6.42
N PRO A 245 -15.94 11.23 -7.23
CA PRO A 245 -16.15 12.64 -6.97
C PRO A 245 -17.65 12.95 -6.95
N PRO A 246 -18.09 13.87 -6.08
CA PRO A 246 -19.48 14.33 -6.08
C PRO A 246 -19.80 15.08 -7.38
N ASP A 247 -21.08 15.09 -7.75
CA ASP A 247 -21.57 15.91 -8.85
C ASP A 247 -21.43 17.41 -8.53
N GLY A 248 -21.16 18.22 -9.55
CA GLY A 248 -21.02 19.67 -9.46
C GLY A 248 -19.61 20.16 -9.11
N ASP A 249 -19.46 21.49 -9.07
CA ASP A 249 -18.17 22.13 -8.83
C ASP A 249 -17.69 21.96 -7.39
N HIS A 250 -16.46 21.48 -7.25
CA HIS A 250 -15.78 21.27 -5.98
C HIS A 250 -14.30 21.65 -6.11
N LEU A 251 -13.61 21.78 -4.97
CA LEU A 251 -12.20 22.18 -4.92
C LEU A 251 -11.90 23.53 -5.59
N GLU A 252 -12.90 24.42 -5.61
CA GLU A 252 -12.80 25.75 -6.23
C GLU A 252 -11.56 26.55 -5.80
N PRO A 253 -11.15 26.57 -4.51
CA PRO A 253 -9.91 27.27 -4.15
C PRO A 253 -8.67 26.73 -4.84
N LEU A 254 -8.56 25.40 -5.00
CA LEU A 254 -7.42 24.78 -5.69
C LEU A 254 -7.44 25.14 -7.18
N ARG A 255 -8.60 25.00 -7.83
CA ARG A 255 -8.78 25.37 -9.24
C ARG A 255 -8.37 26.82 -9.49
N TRP A 256 -8.91 27.75 -8.71
CA TRP A 256 -8.58 29.18 -8.78
C TRP A 256 -7.07 29.44 -8.65
N LEU A 257 -6.39 28.81 -7.67
CA LEU A 257 -4.95 29.02 -7.49
C LEU A 257 -4.13 28.47 -8.68
N LEU A 258 -4.55 27.33 -9.24
CA LEU A 258 -3.89 26.76 -10.42
C LEU A 258 -4.10 27.62 -11.67
N GLU A 259 -5.31 28.16 -11.87
CA GLU A 259 -5.63 29.11 -12.95
C GLU A 259 -4.77 30.37 -12.86
N LEU A 260 -4.62 30.95 -11.67
CA LEU A 260 -3.69 32.06 -11.45
C LEU A 260 -2.25 31.66 -11.83
N GLY A 261 -1.85 30.43 -11.52
CA GLY A 261 -0.55 29.86 -11.90
C GLY A 261 -0.32 29.77 -13.41
N VAL A 262 -1.36 29.72 -14.25
CA VAL A 262 -1.23 29.76 -15.72
C VAL A 262 -0.68 31.10 -16.19
N SER A 263 -1.21 32.19 -15.64
CA SER A 263 -0.75 33.57 -15.92
C SER A 263 0.55 33.95 -15.18
N GLY A 264 0.86 33.23 -14.10
CA GLY A 264 2.02 33.46 -13.25
C GLY A 264 1.75 34.47 -12.14
N VAL A 265 1.74 33.99 -10.89
CA VAL A 265 1.39 34.81 -9.72
C VAL A 265 2.61 35.52 -9.16
N PRO A 266 2.58 36.84 -8.90
CA PRO A 266 3.70 37.55 -8.31
C PRO A 266 3.95 37.10 -6.86
N LEU A 267 5.22 36.84 -6.55
CA LEU A 267 5.69 36.51 -5.21
C LEU A 267 6.38 37.71 -4.57
N THR A 268 6.24 37.83 -3.25
CA THR A 268 7.00 38.77 -2.42
C THR A 268 8.46 38.31 -2.28
N ARG A 269 9.33 39.17 -1.71
CA ARG A 269 10.73 38.81 -1.40
C ARG A 269 10.87 37.59 -0.49
N ARG A 270 9.87 37.32 0.36
CA ARG A 270 9.81 36.13 1.23
C ARG A 270 9.20 34.90 0.55
N HIS A 271 8.93 34.99 -0.75
CA HIS A 271 8.28 33.96 -1.56
C HIS A 271 6.84 33.62 -1.15
N ASN A 272 6.21 34.53 -0.43
CA ASN A 272 4.78 34.51 -0.16
C ASN A 272 4.01 35.09 -1.34
N LEU A 273 2.75 34.69 -1.52
CA LEU A 273 1.82 35.30 -2.46
C LEU A 273 1.64 36.79 -2.16
N ALA A 274 1.47 37.60 -3.22
CA ALA A 274 1.28 39.03 -3.09
C ALA A 274 0.02 39.37 -2.26
N ARG A 275 0.03 40.53 -1.58
CA ARG A 275 -1.08 40.99 -0.75
C ARG A 275 -2.42 41.04 -1.49
N ALA A 276 -2.43 41.44 -2.76
CA ALA A 276 -3.63 41.47 -3.58
C ALA A 276 -4.30 40.09 -3.69
N VAL A 277 -3.50 39.04 -3.90
CA VAL A 277 -3.97 37.65 -3.96
C VAL A 277 -4.52 37.18 -2.61
N ALA A 278 -3.90 37.60 -1.50
CA ALA A 278 -4.39 37.29 -0.17
C ALA A 278 -5.74 37.96 0.16
N ILE A 279 -5.94 39.20 -0.30
CA ILE A 279 -7.22 39.91 -0.16
C ILE A 279 -8.29 39.22 -1.01
N GLU A 280 -8.00 38.97 -2.30
CA GLU A 280 -8.93 38.31 -3.22
C GLU A 280 -9.36 36.93 -2.69
N ALA A 281 -8.42 36.11 -2.21
CA ALA A 281 -8.74 34.80 -1.66
C ALA A 281 -9.65 34.88 -0.42
N ALA A 282 -9.35 35.83 0.49
CA ALA A 282 -10.14 36.03 1.69
C ALA A 282 -11.59 36.45 1.37
N GLU A 283 -11.75 37.34 0.39
CA GLU A 283 -13.06 37.81 -0.07
C GLU A 283 -13.82 36.70 -0.82
N ARG A 284 -13.18 36.04 -1.79
CA ARG A 284 -13.80 35.02 -2.65
C ARG A 284 -14.26 33.78 -1.87
N PHE A 285 -13.45 33.31 -0.92
CA PHE A 285 -13.72 32.07 -0.18
C PHE A 285 -14.26 32.30 1.24
N GLY A 286 -14.50 33.56 1.62
CA GLY A 286 -14.94 33.91 2.96
C GLY A 286 -13.96 33.50 4.06
N TRP A 287 -12.66 33.41 3.73
CA TRP A 287 -11.61 33.09 4.69
C TRP A 287 -11.38 34.30 5.59
N ARG A 288 -11.46 34.07 6.90
CA ARG A 288 -11.30 35.16 7.88
C ARG A 288 -9.82 35.43 8.07
N ALA A 289 -9.39 36.65 7.74
CA ALA A 289 -8.07 37.07 8.11
C ALA A 289 -7.90 37.05 9.63
N ARG A 290 -6.68 36.81 10.10
CA ARG A 290 -6.36 36.83 11.53
C ARG A 290 -6.84 38.14 12.19
N GLY A 291 -7.76 38.02 13.14
CA GLY A 291 -8.32 39.16 13.86
C GLY A 291 -9.40 39.96 13.11
N GLY A 292 -9.98 39.42 12.03
CA GLY A 292 -11.14 39.99 11.34
C GLY A 292 -10.87 41.27 10.53
N ARG A 293 -9.60 41.55 10.21
CA ARG A 293 -9.16 42.74 9.46
C ARG A 293 -8.89 42.39 8.00
N VAL A 294 -8.69 43.39 7.14
CA VAL A 294 -8.21 43.14 5.76
C VAL A 294 -6.81 42.50 5.81
N PRO A 295 -6.55 41.38 5.08
CA PRO A 295 -5.23 40.76 5.01
C PRO A 295 -4.12 41.75 4.60
N ARG A 296 -3.00 41.72 5.33
CA ARG A 296 -1.79 42.48 5.00
C ARG A 296 -0.75 41.62 4.29
N ALA A 297 -0.79 40.31 4.52
CA ALA A 297 0.06 39.32 3.84
C ALA A 297 -0.65 37.96 3.74
N GLU A 298 -0.09 37.04 2.94
CA GLU A 298 -0.53 35.64 2.87
C GLU A 298 -0.65 34.99 4.26
N ALA A 299 0.30 35.28 5.17
CA ALA A 299 0.31 34.75 6.53
C ALA A 299 -0.91 35.13 7.39
N ASP A 300 -1.67 36.15 7.00
CA ASP A 300 -2.92 36.53 7.66
C ASP A 300 -4.10 35.62 7.26
N VAL A 301 -3.93 34.80 6.21
CA VAL A 301 -4.94 33.89 5.65
C VAL A 301 -4.41 32.44 5.72
N PRO A 302 -4.58 31.74 6.85
CA PRO A 302 -3.98 30.41 7.07
C PRO A 302 -4.40 29.34 6.05
N GLU A 303 -5.64 29.41 5.55
CA GLU A 303 -6.15 28.55 4.50
C GLU A 303 -5.35 28.72 3.20
N LEU A 304 -5.02 29.97 2.82
CA LEU A 304 -4.22 30.26 1.63
C LEU A 304 -2.78 29.76 1.77
N VAL A 305 -2.16 29.96 2.94
CA VAL A 305 -0.81 29.41 3.24
C VAL A 305 -0.81 27.89 3.09
N THR A 306 -1.86 27.23 3.58
CA THR A 306 -2.02 25.78 3.52
C THR A 306 -2.19 25.32 2.07
N LEU A 307 -3.07 25.98 1.32
CA LEU A 307 -3.32 25.67 -0.10
C LEU A 307 -2.06 25.84 -0.95
N HIS A 308 -1.34 26.97 -0.78
CA HIS A 308 -0.10 27.25 -1.48
C HIS A 308 0.99 26.21 -1.14
N GLY A 309 1.08 25.80 0.13
CA GLY A 309 1.98 24.73 0.58
C GLY A 309 1.66 23.38 -0.09
N ILE A 310 0.39 22.97 -0.10
CA ILE A 310 -0.06 21.71 -0.70
C ILE A 310 0.19 21.71 -2.22
N ALA A 311 -0.23 22.77 -2.92
CA ALA A 311 -0.11 22.88 -4.37
C ALA A 311 1.36 22.81 -4.86
N ARG A 312 2.32 23.29 -4.05
CA ARG A 312 3.75 23.24 -4.38
C ARG A 312 4.47 21.98 -3.91
N GLY A 313 4.27 21.64 -2.63
CA GLY A 313 5.05 20.61 -1.96
C GLY A 313 4.54 19.21 -2.28
N GLU A 314 3.23 19.02 -2.11
CA GLU A 314 2.60 17.71 -2.15
C GLU A 314 2.12 17.37 -3.56
N LEU A 315 1.34 18.27 -4.17
CA LEU A 315 0.80 18.05 -5.51
C LEU A 315 1.81 18.36 -6.63
N ARG A 316 2.86 19.14 -6.32
CA ARG A 316 3.85 19.63 -7.31
C ARG A 316 3.19 20.30 -8.53
N ALA A 317 1.99 20.83 -8.35
CA ALA A 317 1.16 21.46 -9.38
C ALA A 317 1.63 22.89 -9.69
N LEU A 318 2.30 23.53 -8.73
CA LEU A 318 2.89 24.85 -8.87
C LEU A 318 4.39 24.81 -8.56
N ARG A 319 5.16 25.62 -9.25
CA ARG A 319 6.58 25.80 -8.98
C ARG A 319 6.98 27.27 -9.00
N ARG A 320 8.03 27.59 -8.27
CA ARG A 320 8.62 28.93 -8.29
C ARG A 320 9.53 29.07 -9.51
N THR A 321 9.37 30.15 -10.25
CA THR A 321 10.28 30.59 -11.30
C THR A 321 10.61 32.07 -11.08
N GLY A 322 11.78 32.33 -10.48
CA GLY A 322 12.18 33.66 -10.04
C GLY A 322 11.21 34.24 -9.00
N ALA A 323 10.68 35.42 -9.27
CA ALA A 323 9.71 36.14 -8.45
C ALA A 323 8.24 35.78 -8.79
N ARG A 324 8.00 34.69 -9.53
CA ARG A 324 6.66 34.24 -9.89
C ARG A 324 6.41 32.80 -9.47
N LEU A 325 5.14 32.49 -9.21
CA LEU A 325 4.63 31.15 -9.06
C LEU A 325 3.90 30.75 -10.35
N VAL A 326 4.34 29.66 -10.98
CA VAL A 326 3.83 29.22 -12.28
C VAL A 326 3.35 27.78 -12.21
N ILE A 327 2.38 27.46 -13.07
CA ILE A 327 1.84 26.10 -13.19
C ILE A 327 2.86 25.13 -13.79
N THR A 328 2.84 23.89 -13.33
CA THR A 328 3.63 22.78 -13.90
C THR A 328 2.82 21.99 -14.92
N ASN A 329 3.44 21.01 -15.60
CA ASN A 329 2.69 20.06 -16.44
C ASN A 329 1.69 19.26 -15.61
N GLU A 330 2.05 18.92 -14.36
CA GLU A 330 1.16 18.26 -13.43
C GLU A 330 -0.01 19.17 -13.05
N GLY A 331 0.25 20.45 -12.74
CA GLY A 331 -0.83 21.40 -12.45
C GLY A 331 -1.80 21.58 -13.61
N ARG A 332 -1.30 21.59 -14.86
CA ARG A 332 -2.16 21.62 -16.06
C ARG A 332 -3.01 20.36 -16.18
N ARG A 333 -2.41 19.18 -15.98
CA ARG A 333 -3.14 17.90 -15.94
C ARG A 333 -4.27 17.92 -14.92
N LEU A 334 -4.03 18.43 -13.71
CA LEU A 334 -5.07 18.55 -12.68
C LEU A 334 -6.17 19.55 -13.08
N LEU A 335 -5.83 20.67 -13.73
CA LEU A 335 -6.85 21.60 -14.23
C LEU A 335 -7.72 21.00 -15.35
N ASP A 336 -7.11 20.22 -16.24
CA ASP A 336 -7.79 19.64 -17.41
C ASP A 336 -8.63 18.40 -17.07
N ASP A 337 -8.30 17.70 -15.97
CA ASP A 337 -8.97 16.48 -15.51
C ASP A 337 -9.51 16.64 -14.07
N PRO A 338 -10.82 16.91 -13.90
CA PRO A 338 -11.45 17.04 -12.60
C PRO A 338 -11.31 15.78 -11.72
N GLY A 339 -11.29 14.59 -12.31
CA GLY A 339 -11.10 13.34 -11.58
C GLY A 339 -9.69 13.24 -11.00
N ALA A 340 -8.68 13.60 -11.80
CA ALA A 340 -7.31 13.67 -11.30
C ALA A 340 -7.13 14.73 -10.21
N MET A 341 -7.79 15.89 -10.32
CA MET A 341 -7.77 16.91 -9.27
C MET A 341 -8.39 16.39 -7.96
N TRP A 342 -9.51 15.68 -8.08
CA TRP A 342 -10.18 15.04 -6.94
C TRP A 342 -9.27 14.01 -6.24
N ASP A 343 -8.70 13.08 -7.00
CA ASP A 343 -7.80 12.05 -6.46
C ASP A 343 -6.58 12.67 -5.77
N ALA A 344 -6.01 13.71 -6.36
CA ALA A 344 -4.88 14.44 -5.81
C ALA A 344 -5.24 15.17 -4.49
N ALA A 345 -6.39 15.84 -4.45
CA ALA A 345 -6.85 16.57 -3.26
C ALA A 345 -7.23 15.62 -2.11
N THR A 346 -7.90 14.51 -2.41
CA THR A 346 -8.29 13.52 -1.40
C THR A 346 -7.09 12.75 -0.86
N ALA A 347 -6.09 12.44 -1.69
CA ALA A 347 -4.81 11.91 -1.25
C ALA A 347 -4.07 12.87 -0.29
N ALA A 348 -4.15 14.18 -0.53
CA ALA A 348 -3.60 15.20 0.38
C ALA A 348 -4.38 15.29 1.70
N LEU A 349 -5.52 14.64 1.86
CA LEU A 349 -6.21 14.53 3.16
C LEU A 349 -5.80 13.29 3.94
N THR A 350 -5.07 12.34 3.35
CA THR A 350 -4.67 11.13 4.04
C THR A 350 -3.54 11.42 5.05
N ALA A 351 -3.55 10.74 6.20
CA ALA A 351 -2.48 10.86 7.18
C ALA A 351 -1.11 10.48 6.57
N PRO A 352 0.01 11.10 7.00
CA PRO A 352 1.36 10.67 6.62
C PRO A 352 1.61 9.20 6.97
N GLU A 353 2.37 8.47 6.14
CA GLU A 353 2.63 7.03 6.33
C GLU A 353 3.38 6.70 7.63
N ASP A 354 4.26 7.60 8.09
CA ASP A 354 5.14 7.38 9.25
C ASP A 354 4.55 7.89 10.59
N GLY A 355 3.26 8.25 10.62
CA GLY A 355 2.68 9.09 11.68
C GLY A 355 2.42 8.44 13.03
N GLY A 356 2.63 7.13 13.21
CA GLY A 356 2.37 6.45 14.49
C GLY A 356 1.00 6.79 15.08
N SER A 357 0.95 7.28 16.33
CA SER A 357 -0.28 7.70 17.02
C SER A 357 -1.03 8.86 16.31
N ASP A 358 -0.31 9.78 15.66
CA ASP A 358 -0.92 10.89 14.91
C ASP A 358 -1.75 10.36 13.72
N ALA A 359 -1.24 9.34 13.02
CA ALA A 359 -1.96 8.75 11.89
C ALA A 359 -3.29 8.12 12.35
N THR A 360 -3.29 7.44 13.51
CA THR A 360 -4.51 6.88 14.10
C THR A 360 -5.51 7.96 14.50
N MET A 361 -5.07 9.04 15.18
CA MET A 361 -5.96 10.15 15.54
C MET A 361 -6.56 10.85 14.31
N HIS A 362 -5.75 11.03 13.26
CA HIS A 362 -6.19 11.58 11.99
C HIS A 362 -7.25 10.72 11.31
N GLU A 363 -7.05 9.40 11.32
CA GLU A 363 -8.01 8.44 10.80
C GLU A 363 -9.33 8.47 11.58
N ILE A 364 -9.27 8.47 12.92
CA ILE A 364 -10.45 8.59 13.79
C ILE A 364 -11.21 9.89 13.48
N ALA A 365 -10.49 11.00 13.29
CA ALA A 365 -11.09 12.28 12.95
C ALA A 365 -11.86 12.21 11.63
N LEU A 366 -11.26 11.60 10.59
CA LEU A 366 -11.93 11.42 9.30
C LEU A 366 -13.16 10.50 9.41
N MET A 367 -13.08 9.42 10.20
CA MET A 367 -14.25 8.55 10.46
C MET A 367 -15.38 9.30 11.15
N ILE A 368 -15.09 10.15 12.12
CA ILE A 368 -16.13 10.96 12.80
C ILE A 368 -16.72 12.00 11.85
N LEU A 369 -15.88 12.68 11.06
CA LEU A 369 -16.33 13.72 10.14
C LEU A 369 -17.12 13.16 8.95
N ALA A 370 -16.79 11.96 8.47
CA ALA A 370 -17.47 11.28 7.35
C ALA A 370 -18.89 10.78 7.69
N GLU A 371 -19.31 10.85 8.96
CA GLU A 371 -20.71 10.66 9.37
C GLU A 371 -21.60 11.83 8.92
N GLY A 372 -21.02 13.01 8.65
CA GLY A 372 -21.75 14.19 8.18
C GLY A 372 -22.60 14.90 9.24
N ARG A 373 -22.60 14.42 10.48
CA ARG A 373 -23.31 15.06 11.60
C ARG A 373 -22.64 16.37 12.03
N PRO A 374 -23.39 17.45 12.28
CA PRO A 374 -22.82 18.66 12.88
C PRO A 374 -22.26 18.38 14.27
N LEU A 375 -21.02 18.82 14.52
CA LEU A 375 -20.32 18.66 15.79
C LEU A 375 -20.27 20.01 16.51
N ARG A 376 -20.40 20.01 17.84
CA ARG A 376 -20.19 21.22 18.65
C ARG A 376 -18.70 21.59 18.67
N ASP A 377 -18.42 22.84 19.01
CA ASP A 377 -17.03 23.28 19.20
C ASP A 377 -16.32 22.41 20.24
N GLY A 378 -15.09 22.00 19.93
CA GLY A 378 -14.29 21.07 20.73
C GLY A 378 -14.75 19.60 20.74
N GLU A 379 -15.95 19.25 20.27
CA GLU A 379 -16.50 17.90 20.34
C GLU A 379 -15.66 16.89 19.55
N LEU A 380 -15.20 17.27 18.34
CA LEU A 380 -14.32 16.42 17.54
C LEU A 380 -13.02 16.11 18.29
N THR A 381 -12.42 17.12 18.91
CA THR A 381 -11.18 16.97 19.67
C THR A 381 -11.37 16.03 20.85
N ALA A 382 -12.47 16.18 21.59
CA ALA A 382 -12.80 15.32 22.72
C ALA A 382 -12.99 13.85 22.29
N ARG A 383 -13.81 13.59 21.25
CA ARG A 383 -14.06 12.23 20.76
C ARG A 383 -12.79 11.56 20.22
N VAL A 384 -11.95 12.29 19.49
CA VAL A 384 -10.69 11.76 18.96
C VAL A 384 -9.74 11.40 20.10
N ALA A 385 -9.60 12.27 21.10
CA ALA A 385 -8.75 12.02 22.26
C ALA A 385 -9.24 10.82 23.08
N GLU A 386 -10.56 10.70 23.30
CA GLU A 386 -11.18 9.60 24.04
C GLU A 386 -10.90 8.25 23.37
N VAL A 387 -11.17 8.12 22.08
CA VAL A 387 -10.96 6.87 21.33
C VAL A 387 -9.48 6.50 21.30
N ALA A 388 -8.60 7.47 21.03
CA ALA A 388 -7.16 7.23 20.99
C ALA A 388 -6.60 6.79 22.34
N ALA A 389 -7.12 7.32 23.43
CA ALA A 389 -6.67 7.02 24.78
C ALA A 389 -7.14 5.64 25.29
N VAL A 390 -8.32 5.16 24.87
CA VAL A 390 -8.80 3.80 25.15
C VAL A 390 -7.92 2.76 24.47
N ASP A 391 -7.40 3.08 23.29
CA ASP A 391 -6.62 2.15 22.47
C ASP A 391 -5.10 2.24 22.72
N ASP A 392 -4.63 3.23 23.48
CA ASP A 392 -3.23 3.37 23.91
C ASP A 392 -2.90 2.34 25.01
N ARG A 393 -1.89 1.49 24.79
CA ARG A 393 -1.48 0.43 25.71
C ARG A 393 -0.41 0.86 26.71
N ARG A 394 0.00 2.14 26.73
CA ARG A 394 0.98 2.61 27.72
C ARG A 394 0.35 2.54 29.11
N PRO A 395 1.02 1.95 30.12
CA PRO A 395 0.55 2.03 31.49
C PRO A 395 0.51 3.51 31.89
N TYR A 396 -0.69 4.00 32.19
CA TYR A 396 -0.90 5.38 32.60
C TYR A 396 -0.02 5.69 33.82
N GLY A 397 0.72 6.79 33.76
CA GLY A 397 1.33 7.38 34.94
C GLY A 397 0.24 8.01 35.81
N GLY A 398 0.08 7.50 37.04
CA GLY A 398 -0.83 8.02 38.07
C GLY A 398 -2.32 7.81 37.78
N ALA A 399 -3.07 7.33 38.77
CA ALA A 399 -4.50 7.01 38.67
C ALA A 399 -5.43 8.22 38.41
N ASP A 400 -4.89 9.44 38.31
CA ASP A 400 -5.66 10.69 38.27
C ASP A 400 -5.58 11.47 36.93
N ALA A 401 -4.85 10.98 35.92
CA ALA A 401 -4.74 11.68 34.63
C ALA A 401 -5.87 11.31 33.66
N SER A 402 -6.78 12.26 33.38
CA SER A 402 -7.84 12.06 32.38
C SER A 402 -7.24 11.84 30.96
N PRO A 403 -7.72 10.85 30.19
CA PRO A 403 -7.47 10.68 28.75
C PRO A 403 -7.46 11.99 27.93
N ALA A 404 -8.42 12.86 28.20
CA ALA A 404 -8.55 14.15 27.51
C ALA A 404 -7.42 15.13 27.85
N ALA A 405 -6.83 15.03 29.05
CA ALA A 405 -5.69 15.86 29.46
C ALA A 405 -4.38 15.42 28.78
N THR A 406 -4.21 14.13 28.52
CA THR A 406 -3.00 13.56 27.92
C THR A 406 -2.99 13.68 26.39
N HIS A 407 -4.07 13.27 25.72
CA HIS A 407 -4.14 13.22 24.25
C HIS A 407 -4.79 14.46 23.63
N GLY A 408 -5.50 15.28 24.43
CA GLY A 408 -6.20 16.49 23.96
C GLY A 408 -5.31 17.52 23.26
N PRO A 409 -4.14 17.92 23.82
CA PRO A 409 -3.25 18.87 23.16
C PRO A 409 -2.64 18.35 21.85
N GLN A 410 -2.43 17.04 21.75
CA GLN A 410 -1.96 16.39 20.52
C GLN A 410 -3.08 16.35 19.47
N ALA A 411 -4.26 15.86 19.85
CA ALA A 411 -5.44 15.84 19.00
C ALA A 411 -5.78 17.25 18.48
N SER A 412 -5.77 18.26 19.34
CA SER A 412 -6.05 19.65 18.96
C SER A 412 -5.11 20.15 17.86
N ARG A 413 -3.78 19.99 18.03
CA ARG A 413 -2.78 20.42 17.03
C ARG A 413 -2.95 19.69 15.69
N LEU A 414 -3.27 18.41 15.73
CA LEU A 414 -3.50 17.60 14.53
C LEU A 414 -4.77 18.04 13.80
N LEU A 415 -5.86 18.16 14.55
CA LEU A 415 -7.16 18.56 14.03
C LEU A 415 -7.12 19.97 13.45
N ASP A 416 -6.36 20.88 14.04
CA ASP A 416 -6.13 22.20 13.46
C ASP A 416 -5.48 22.15 12.08
N ARG A 417 -4.54 21.20 11.86
CA ARG A 417 -3.96 20.99 10.53
C ARG A 417 -4.98 20.40 9.57
N LEU A 418 -5.73 19.38 9.98
CA LEU A 418 -6.78 18.77 9.16
C LEU A 418 -7.86 19.79 8.77
N ARG A 419 -8.36 20.57 9.73
CA ARG A 419 -9.32 21.66 9.55
C ARG A 419 -8.84 22.67 8.51
N ARG A 420 -7.60 23.13 8.61
CA ARG A 420 -7.01 24.05 7.63
C ARG A 420 -6.94 23.46 6.23
N ARG A 421 -6.60 22.17 6.10
CA ARG A 421 -6.56 21.48 4.80
C ARG A 421 -7.96 21.35 4.20
N LEU A 422 -8.96 20.98 5.02
CA LEU A 422 -10.35 20.91 4.60
C LEU A 422 -10.89 22.29 4.19
N ASP A 423 -10.58 23.35 4.94
CA ASP A 423 -11.00 24.72 4.60
C ASP A 423 -10.30 25.23 3.33
N ALA A 424 -9.01 24.93 3.18
CA ALA A 424 -8.21 25.27 2.00
C ALA A 424 -8.77 24.64 0.72
N PHE A 425 -9.43 23.49 0.82
CA PHE A 425 -10.11 22.83 -0.30
C PHE A 425 -11.61 23.16 -0.40
N GLY A 426 -12.17 23.97 0.51
CA GLY A 426 -13.60 24.28 0.52
C GLY A 426 -14.49 23.11 0.96
N LEU A 427 -13.96 22.15 1.70
CA LEU A 427 -14.63 20.89 2.06
C LEU A 427 -15.41 20.96 3.39
N ARG A 428 -15.24 22.02 4.18
CA ARG A 428 -15.99 22.26 5.42
C ARG A 428 -17.09 23.30 5.24
N ALA A 429 -18.25 23.02 5.82
CA ALA A 429 -19.34 23.96 5.87
C ALA A 429 -19.02 25.06 6.90
N ARG A 430 -18.94 26.31 6.46
CA ARG A 430 -18.76 27.46 7.36
C ARG A 430 -20.13 27.89 7.89
N GLN A 431 -20.65 27.20 8.91
CA GLN A 431 -21.87 27.65 9.59
C GLN A 431 -21.59 28.82 10.54
N ARG A 432 -22.55 29.75 10.66
CA ARG A 432 -22.48 30.86 11.64
C ARG A 432 -22.52 30.37 13.09
N SER A 433 -23.01 29.15 13.33
CA SER A 433 -23.29 28.55 14.64
C SER A 433 -22.08 27.97 15.36
N GLY A 434 -20.87 28.01 14.78
CA GLY A 434 -19.68 27.37 15.36
C GLY A 434 -19.70 25.84 15.28
N ALA A 435 -20.70 25.25 14.63
CA ALA A 435 -20.77 23.82 14.40
C ALA A 435 -19.76 23.39 13.32
N GLU A 436 -19.01 22.33 13.60
CA GLU A 436 -18.07 21.70 12.67
C GLU A 436 -18.80 20.63 11.85
N GLN A 437 -18.89 20.83 10.53
CA GLN A 437 -19.54 19.91 9.60
C GLN A 437 -18.82 19.91 8.25
N LEU A 438 -18.75 18.75 7.60
CA LEU A 438 -18.29 18.63 6.21
C LEU A 438 -19.43 18.94 5.22
N THR A 439 -19.09 19.58 4.11
CA THR A 439 -19.98 19.64 2.93
C THR A 439 -20.19 18.24 2.36
N PRO A 440 -21.17 18.00 1.47
CA PRO A 440 -21.30 16.71 0.78
C PRO A 440 -20.00 16.29 0.07
N ALA A 441 -19.32 17.25 -0.58
CA ALA A 441 -17.99 17.02 -1.16
C ALA A 441 -16.94 16.70 -0.09
N GLY A 442 -16.97 17.38 1.06
CA GLY A 442 -16.10 17.04 2.18
C GLY A 442 -16.30 15.61 2.69
N GLN A 443 -17.55 15.15 2.80
CA GLN A 443 -17.84 13.79 3.24
C GLN A 443 -17.31 12.75 2.24
N ALA A 444 -17.55 12.97 0.94
CA ALA A 444 -16.98 12.12 -0.11
C ALA A 444 -15.44 12.14 -0.07
N ALA A 445 -14.82 13.30 0.13
CA ALA A 445 -13.37 13.43 0.23
C ALA A 445 -12.80 12.70 1.46
N ALA A 446 -13.49 12.77 2.60
CA ALA A 446 -13.11 12.03 3.81
C ALA A 446 -13.20 10.51 3.59
N LEU A 447 -14.26 10.03 2.92
CA LEU A 447 -14.39 8.62 2.55
C LEU A 447 -13.30 8.17 1.56
N ALA A 448 -13.00 8.98 0.54
CA ALA A 448 -11.92 8.71 -0.42
C ALA A 448 -10.56 8.63 0.28
N ALA A 449 -10.27 9.57 1.20
CA ALA A 449 -9.05 9.56 1.99
C ALA A 449 -8.96 8.35 2.94
N LEU A 450 -10.07 7.95 3.57
CA LEU A 450 -10.14 6.74 4.40
C LEU A 450 -9.92 5.48 3.58
N ARG A 451 -10.53 5.37 2.40
CA ARG A 451 -10.30 4.23 1.48
C ARG A 451 -8.84 4.20 1.04
N ALA A 452 -8.27 5.32 0.62
CA ALA A 452 -6.87 5.40 0.25
C ALA A 452 -5.96 4.94 1.39
N HIS A 453 -6.25 5.33 2.65
CA HIS A 453 -5.52 4.87 3.83
C HIS A 453 -5.66 3.36 4.05
N ALA A 454 -6.88 2.83 4.00
CA ALA A 454 -7.18 1.42 4.22
C ALA A 454 -6.51 0.50 3.18
N LEU A 455 -6.35 0.99 1.95
CA LEU A 455 -5.77 0.24 0.84
C LEU A 455 -4.24 0.38 0.71
N ARG A 456 -3.56 1.11 1.60
CA ARG A 456 -2.11 1.31 1.49
C ARG A 456 -1.31 0.00 1.54
N PRO A 457 -0.16 -0.07 0.86
CA PRO A 457 0.76 -1.19 1.01
C PRO A 457 1.27 -1.26 2.45
N ARG A 458 1.38 -2.47 2.98
CA ARG A 458 1.95 -2.69 4.30
C ARG A 458 3.47 -2.74 4.19
N ARG A 459 4.16 -1.96 5.02
CA ARG A 459 5.62 -1.94 5.11
C ARG A 459 6.06 -2.40 6.49
N TYR A 460 7.26 -3.00 6.58
CA TYR A 460 7.94 -3.13 7.87
C TYR A 460 8.15 -1.72 8.44
N ILE A 461 7.62 -1.45 9.63
CA ILE A 461 8.06 -0.28 10.40
C ILE A 461 9.42 -0.68 10.95
N THR A 462 10.49 -0.28 10.29
CA THR A 462 11.80 -0.30 10.93
C THR A 462 11.72 0.74 12.05
N PRO A 463 11.79 0.35 13.33
CA PRO A 463 11.93 1.35 14.38
C PRO A 463 13.23 2.12 14.08
N ARG A 464 13.10 3.43 13.88
CA ARG A 464 14.25 4.34 13.80
C ARG A 464 14.90 4.49 15.16
#